data_AF-A0A355UIV0-F1
#
_entry.id   AF-A0A355UIV0-F1
#
_cell.length_a   1.000
_cell.length_b   1.000
_cell.length_c   1.000
_cell.angle_alpha   90.00
_cell.angle_beta   90.00
_cell.angle_gamma   90.00
#
_symmetry.space_group_name_H-M   'P 1'
#
loop_
_entity.id
_entity.type
_entity.pdbx_description
1 polymer ?
#
loop_
_entity_poly.entity_id
_entity_poly.type
_entity_poly.pdbx_seq_one_letter_code
_entity_poly.pdbx_strand_id
1 'polypeptide(L)'
;YNCERLTSIEIPALVTSIGDQAFSYCNDLIQIKLNPETPPLIVSSTFVGVSDTALIIVPCNSLTLYQEADYWCDFTNYYCFVGLDDYPKINISTKIYPNPASKIVNLEIKNSNNKLLTLNIYNSLGILVKTQRISEKDNQIDVSDLSNGIYFIDICSDNYNVKQKLVINK
;
A
#
# COMPACT_ATOMS: atom_id res chain seq x y z
N TYR A 1 11.19 -19.89 4.30
CA TYR A 1 10.28 -21.05 4.36
C TYR A 1 9.24 -20.86 5.47
N ASN A 2 7.97 -21.09 5.16
CA ASN A 2 6.79 -21.02 6.05
C ASN A 2 6.68 -19.74 6.89
N CYS A 3 6.79 -18.58 6.23
CA CYS A 3 6.73 -17.29 6.91
C CYS A 3 5.29 -16.74 6.90
N GLU A 4 4.43 -17.26 7.77
CA GLU A 4 2.99 -16.93 7.85
C GLU A 4 2.66 -15.47 8.20
N ARG A 5 3.64 -14.62 8.49
CA ARG A 5 3.42 -13.19 8.79
C ARG A 5 4.18 -12.25 7.87
N LEU A 6 4.99 -12.81 6.97
CA LEU A 6 5.84 -12.03 6.07
C LEU A 6 4.99 -11.58 4.89
N THR A 7 4.64 -10.29 4.87
CA THR A 7 3.76 -9.71 3.86
C THR A 7 4.49 -9.04 2.70
N SER A 8 5.75 -8.65 2.92
CA SER A 8 6.58 -8.03 1.90
C SER A 8 8.06 -8.38 2.06
N ILE A 9 8.78 -8.49 0.95
CA ILE A 9 10.25 -8.60 0.92
C ILE A 9 10.87 -7.59 -0.04
N GLU A 10 12.13 -7.24 0.24
CA GLU A 10 12.98 -6.45 -0.66
C GLU A 10 14.28 -7.21 -0.93
N ILE A 11 14.56 -7.42 -2.22
CA ILE A 11 15.75 -8.10 -2.73
C ILE A 11 16.76 -7.03 -3.18
N PRO A 12 17.94 -6.94 -2.57
CA PRO A 12 18.96 -5.96 -2.92
C PRO A 12 19.50 -6.12 -4.34
N ALA A 13 20.03 -5.03 -4.91
CA ALA A 13 20.43 -4.94 -6.32
C ALA A 13 21.51 -5.96 -6.76
N LEU A 14 22.31 -6.48 -5.82
CA LEU A 14 23.42 -7.39 -6.11
C LEU A 14 23.04 -8.88 -6.04
N VAL A 15 21.79 -9.20 -5.72
CA VAL A 15 21.36 -10.60 -5.64
C VAL A 15 21.21 -11.17 -7.05
N THR A 16 21.98 -12.21 -7.35
CA THR A 16 21.95 -12.89 -8.66
C THR A 16 21.18 -14.19 -8.65
N SER A 17 20.87 -14.74 -7.47
CA SER A 17 20.08 -15.97 -7.32
C SER A 17 19.35 -16.03 -5.99
N ILE A 18 18.23 -16.75 -5.96
CA ILE A 18 17.47 -17.07 -4.75
C ILE A 18 17.32 -18.59 -4.70
N GLY A 19 17.73 -19.18 -3.57
CA GLY A 19 17.85 -20.62 -3.42
C GLY A 19 16.52 -21.37 -3.34
N ASP A 20 16.63 -22.69 -3.47
CA ASP A 20 15.53 -23.64 -3.32
C ASP A 20 14.74 -23.39 -2.01
N GLN A 21 13.41 -23.35 -2.13
CA GLN A 21 12.46 -23.14 -1.03
C GLN A 21 12.64 -21.86 -0.18
N ALA A 22 13.43 -20.88 -0.61
CA ALA A 22 13.72 -19.67 0.18
C ALA A 22 12.45 -19.01 0.74
N PHE A 23 11.42 -18.87 -0.09
CA PHE A 23 10.12 -18.29 0.25
C PHE A 23 8.95 -19.27 0.07
N SER A 24 9.22 -20.58 0.04
CA SER A 24 8.16 -21.58 -0.04
C SER A 24 7.21 -21.50 1.17
N TYR A 25 5.93 -21.63 0.90
CA TYR A 25 4.79 -21.53 1.84
C TYR A 25 4.70 -20.21 2.60
N CYS A 26 5.21 -19.11 2.05
CA CYS A 26 4.97 -17.78 2.58
C CYS A 26 3.63 -17.23 2.03
N ASN A 27 2.51 -17.84 2.43
CA ASN A 27 1.21 -17.61 1.80
C ASN A 27 0.69 -16.17 1.94
N ASP A 28 1.12 -15.46 2.98
CA ASP A 28 0.75 -14.06 3.25
C ASP A 28 1.68 -13.06 2.53
N LEU A 29 2.69 -13.53 1.78
CA LEU A 29 3.60 -12.70 1.01
C LEU A 29 2.87 -12.13 -0.21
N ILE A 30 2.48 -10.87 -0.12
CA ILE A 30 1.70 -10.18 -1.15
C ILE A 30 2.53 -9.22 -2.01
N GLN A 31 3.80 -9.00 -1.65
CA GLN A 31 4.66 -8.03 -2.33
C GLN A 31 6.13 -8.44 -2.34
N ILE A 32 6.77 -8.38 -3.50
CA ILE A 32 8.19 -8.68 -3.69
C ILE A 32 8.82 -7.51 -4.46
N LYS A 33 9.67 -6.74 -3.80
CA LYS A 33 10.46 -5.69 -4.45
C LYS A 33 11.83 -6.22 -4.84
N LEU A 34 12.19 -6.00 -6.09
CA LEU A 34 13.46 -6.41 -6.68
C LEU A 34 14.18 -5.17 -7.17
N ASN A 35 15.35 -4.93 -6.61
CA ASN A 35 16.29 -3.91 -7.09
C ASN A 35 17.28 -4.41 -8.16
N PRO A 36 17.50 -5.72 -8.43
CA PRO A 36 18.37 -6.16 -9.53
C PRO A 36 17.83 -5.77 -10.91
N GLU A 37 18.71 -5.25 -11.77
CA GLU A 37 18.38 -4.93 -13.17
C GLU A 37 18.20 -6.19 -14.04
N THR A 38 18.77 -7.31 -13.61
CA THR A 38 18.60 -8.63 -14.22
C THR A 38 17.87 -9.56 -13.25
N PRO A 39 16.85 -10.31 -13.70
CA PRO A 39 16.13 -11.24 -12.84
C PRO A 39 17.08 -12.23 -12.14
N PRO A 40 17.05 -12.32 -10.79
CA PRO A 40 17.80 -13.34 -10.08
C PRO A 40 17.36 -14.73 -10.54
N LEU A 41 18.32 -15.65 -10.68
CA LEU A 41 18.01 -17.05 -10.96
C LEU A 41 17.20 -17.65 -9.80
N ILE A 42 16.03 -18.16 -10.12
CA ILE A 42 15.15 -18.88 -9.19
C ILE A 42 14.83 -20.26 -9.75
N VAL A 43 14.33 -21.13 -8.87
CA VAL A 43 13.83 -22.47 -9.22
C VAL A 43 12.34 -22.58 -8.94
N SER A 44 11.66 -23.58 -9.51
CA SER A 44 10.20 -23.77 -9.39
C SER A 44 9.68 -23.81 -7.95
N SER A 45 10.51 -24.22 -6.99
CA SER A 45 10.19 -24.33 -5.56
C SER A 45 10.43 -23.05 -4.75
N THR A 46 11.04 -22.01 -5.33
CA THR A 46 11.48 -20.79 -4.60
C THR A 46 10.33 -20.06 -3.92
N PHE A 47 9.21 -19.93 -4.64
CA PHE A 47 8.00 -19.20 -4.22
C PHE A 47 6.74 -20.08 -4.23
N VAL A 48 6.88 -21.41 -4.11
CA VAL A 48 5.72 -22.31 -4.00
C VAL A 48 4.80 -21.87 -2.86
N GLY A 49 3.50 -21.72 -3.12
CA GLY A 49 2.51 -21.26 -2.14
C GLY A 49 2.35 -19.75 -2.03
N VAL A 50 3.21 -18.95 -2.69
CA VAL A 50 2.97 -17.52 -2.90
C VAL A 50 1.97 -17.36 -4.05
N SER A 51 1.01 -16.43 -3.92
CA SER A 51 0.03 -16.17 -4.99
C SER A 51 0.71 -15.58 -6.23
N ASP A 52 0.32 -16.06 -7.40
CA ASP A 52 0.63 -15.49 -8.72
C ASP A 52 0.18 -14.01 -8.87
N THR A 53 -0.74 -13.54 -8.05
CA THR A 53 -1.19 -12.13 -8.01
C THR A 53 -0.36 -11.24 -7.07
N ALA A 54 0.63 -11.80 -6.36
CA ALA A 54 1.55 -11.03 -5.54
C ALA A 54 2.21 -9.93 -6.39
N LEU A 55 2.33 -8.74 -5.80
CA LEU A 55 2.83 -7.56 -6.50
C LEU A 55 4.35 -7.65 -6.65
N ILE A 56 4.82 -7.79 -7.89
CA ILE A 56 6.23 -7.77 -8.25
C ILE A 56 6.62 -6.34 -8.64
N ILE A 57 7.57 -5.75 -7.90
CA ILE A 57 8.05 -4.39 -8.09
C ILE A 57 9.47 -4.44 -8.63
N VAL A 58 9.69 -3.97 -9.86
CA VAL A 58 10.99 -4.07 -10.58
C VAL A 58 11.39 -2.72 -11.20
N PRO A 59 12.66 -2.50 -11.56
CA PRO A 59 13.05 -1.33 -12.35
C PRO A 59 12.35 -1.33 -13.73
N CYS A 60 11.87 -0.19 -14.21
CA CYS A 60 11.15 -0.13 -15.50
C CYS A 60 11.97 -0.59 -16.71
N ASN A 61 13.30 -0.42 -16.67
CA ASN A 61 14.20 -0.95 -17.71
C ASN A 61 14.33 -2.48 -17.68
N SER A 62 13.89 -3.14 -16.62
CA SER A 62 13.99 -4.59 -16.43
C SER A 62 12.65 -5.32 -16.57
N LEU A 63 11.53 -4.59 -16.72
CA LEU A 63 10.19 -5.17 -16.70
C LEU A 63 10.03 -6.36 -17.65
N THR A 64 10.41 -6.19 -18.92
CA THR A 64 10.32 -7.25 -19.93
C THR A 64 11.20 -8.45 -19.57
N LEU A 65 12.40 -8.23 -19.04
CA LEU A 65 13.29 -9.32 -18.62
C LEU A 65 12.66 -10.17 -17.53
N TYR A 66 12.01 -9.55 -16.53
CA TYR A 66 11.32 -10.30 -15.48
C TYR A 66 10.09 -11.05 -16.00
N GLN A 67 9.32 -10.44 -16.91
CA GLN A 67 8.13 -11.06 -17.50
C GLN A 67 8.47 -12.26 -18.41
N GLU A 68 9.70 -12.32 -18.93
CA GLU A 68 10.19 -13.40 -19.80
C GLU A 68 11.06 -14.43 -19.06
N ALA A 69 11.54 -14.12 -17.86
CA ALA A 69 12.44 -15.00 -17.11
C ALA A 69 11.70 -16.20 -16.50
N ASP A 70 12.39 -17.35 -16.50
CA ASP A 70 11.90 -18.60 -15.93
C ASP A 70 11.37 -18.41 -14.50
N TYR A 71 10.15 -18.89 -14.27
CA TYR A 71 9.38 -18.83 -13.02
C TYR A 71 8.98 -17.42 -12.54
N TRP A 72 9.67 -16.34 -12.96
CA TRP A 72 9.17 -14.99 -12.75
C TRP A 72 7.94 -14.73 -13.63
N CYS A 73 7.92 -15.30 -14.84
CA CYS A 73 6.78 -15.23 -15.75
C CYS A 73 5.48 -15.88 -15.21
N ASP A 74 5.54 -16.66 -14.12
CA ASP A 74 4.37 -17.24 -13.46
C ASP A 74 3.57 -16.19 -12.66
N PHE A 75 4.18 -15.05 -12.30
CA PHE A 75 3.47 -13.93 -11.66
C PHE A 75 2.71 -13.09 -12.69
N THR A 76 1.57 -12.54 -12.29
CA THR A 76 0.65 -11.82 -13.18
C THR A 76 0.56 -10.33 -12.90
N ASN A 77 1.08 -9.88 -11.75
CA ASN A 77 0.92 -8.52 -11.25
C ASN A 77 2.29 -7.81 -11.13
N TYR A 78 2.63 -7.05 -12.15
CA TYR A 78 3.88 -6.29 -12.22
C TYR A 78 3.64 -4.78 -12.09
N TYR A 79 4.50 -4.14 -11.31
CA TYR A 79 4.66 -2.69 -11.29
C TYR A 79 6.13 -2.37 -11.53
N CYS A 80 6.40 -1.33 -12.31
CA CYS A 80 7.76 -0.87 -12.50
C CYS A 80 7.99 0.53 -11.94
N PHE A 81 9.17 0.77 -11.39
CA PHE A 81 9.56 2.06 -10.81
C PHE A 81 10.72 2.71 -11.58
N VAL A 82 10.73 4.04 -11.66
CA VAL A 82 11.82 4.82 -12.27
C VAL A 82 12.77 5.48 -11.24
N GLY A 83 12.44 5.38 -9.95
CA GLY A 83 13.27 5.92 -8.85
C GLY A 83 12.84 5.40 -7.48
N LEU A 84 13.62 5.71 -6.44
CA LEU A 84 13.37 5.20 -5.07
C LEU A 84 12.02 5.64 -4.47
N ASP A 85 11.49 6.77 -4.93
CA ASP A 85 10.23 7.36 -4.44
C ASP A 85 9.00 6.92 -5.25
N ASP A 86 9.20 6.11 -6.30
CA ASP A 86 8.15 5.64 -7.20
C ASP A 86 7.64 4.27 -6.76
N TYR A 87 6.92 4.24 -5.63
CA TYR A 87 6.25 3.03 -5.16
C TYR A 87 4.85 2.92 -5.79
N PRO A 88 4.39 1.69 -6.11
CA PRO A 88 2.98 1.47 -6.43
C PRO A 88 2.15 1.93 -5.24
N LYS A 89 1.45 3.04 -5.42
CA LYS A 89 0.48 3.51 -4.42
C LYS A 89 -0.55 2.41 -4.29
N ILE A 90 -0.65 1.81 -3.10
CA ILE A 90 -1.75 0.92 -2.79
C ILE A 90 -3.03 1.73 -3.01
N ASN A 91 -3.87 1.28 -3.94
CA ASN A 91 -5.15 1.92 -4.24
C ASN A 91 -6.14 1.63 -3.09
N ILE A 92 -5.95 2.34 -1.98
CA ILE A 92 -6.94 2.40 -0.90
C ILE A 92 -8.09 3.28 -1.40
N SER A 93 -9.28 2.70 -1.48
CA SER A 93 -10.48 3.48 -1.76
C SER A 93 -11.02 4.01 -0.44
N THR A 94 -11.15 5.32 -0.32
CA THR A 94 -11.76 5.95 0.86
C THR A 94 -13.01 6.72 0.49
N LYS A 95 -14.07 6.61 1.31
CA LYS A 95 -15.26 7.45 1.20
C LYS A 95 -15.62 8.05 2.54
N ILE A 96 -15.98 9.33 2.53
CA ILE A 96 -16.30 10.10 3.72
C ILE A 96 -17.77 10.49 3.68
N TYR A 97 -18.51 10.17 4.75
CA TYR A 97 -19.93 10.50 4.85
C TYR A 97 -20.42 10.67 6.30
N PRO A 98 -21.42 11.55 6.54
CA PRO A 98 -22.00 12.47 5.57
C PRO A 98 -21.03 13.62 5.25
N ASN A 99 -21.20 14.23 4.07
CA ASN A 99 -20.52 15.46 3.68
C ASN A 99 -21.53 16.32 2.89
N PRO A 100 -22.08 17.41 3.45
CA PRO A 100 -21.65 18.10 4.67
C PRO A 100 -21.91 17.33 5.99
N ALA A 101 -21.08 17.57 7.00
CA ALA A 101 -21.15 16.96 8.33
C ALA A 101 -21.38 18.00 9.44
N SER A 102 -21.96 17.58 10.56
CA SER A 102 -22.23 18.46 11.71
C SER A 102 -21.63 17.98 13.04
N LYS A 103 -21.49 16.66 13.26
CA LYS A 103 -20.97 16.09 14.51
C LYS A 103 -20.03 14.91 14.29
N ILE A 104 -20.47 13.92 13.53
CA ILE A 104 -19.70 12.69 13.30
C ILE A 104 -19.56 12.48 11.80
N VAL A 105 -18.37 12.05 11.40
CA VAL A 105 -18.02 11.65 10.05
C VAL A 105 -17.56 10.19 10.08
N ASN A 106 -18.09 9.38 9.19
CA ASN A 106 -17.64 8.01 8.96
C ASN A 106 -16.70 7.97 7.75
N LEU A 107 -15.72 7.10 7.83
CA LEU A 107 -14.75 6.84 6.76
C LEU A 107 -14.81 5.37 6.34
N GLU A 108 -15.36 5.08 5.17
CA GLU A 108 -15.23 3.75 4.56
C GLU A 108 -13.82 3.62 3.97
N ILE A 109 -13.08 2.60 4.41
CA ILE A 109 -11.71 2.30 3.95
C ILE A 109 -11.75 0.90 3.33
N LYS A 110 -11.26 0.77 2.10
CA LYS A 110 -11.09 -0.52 1.42
C LYS A 110 -9.63 -0.74 1.05
N ASN A 111 -9.20 -1.99 1.11
CA ASN A 111 -7.86 -2.44 0.73
C ASN A 111 -6.74 -1.87 1.65
N SER A 112 -7.02 -1.66 2.94
CA SER A 112 -5.98 -1.21 3.89
C SER A 112 -5.17 -2.35 4.50
N ASN A 113 -5.55 -3.61 4.24
CA ASN A 113 -4.98 -4.81 4.85
C ASN A 113 -4.94 -4.72 6.39
N ASN A 114 -5.99 -4.13 7.00
CA ASN A 114 -6.10 -3.88 8.44
C ASN A 114 -4.95 -3.05 9.06
N LYS A 115 -4.21 -2.28 8.27
CA LYS A 115 -3.16 -1.40 8.80
C LYS A 115 -3.77 -0.22 9.58
N LEU A 116 -3.07 0.19 10.64
CA LEU A 116 -3.34 1.44 11.33
C LEU A 116 -2.89 2.62 10.48
N LEU A 117 -3.81 3.54 10.23
CA LEU A 117 -3.65 4.69 9.36
C LEU A 117 -3.65 5.98 10.19
N THR A 118 -2.99 7.03 9.70
CA THR A 118 -3.07 8.36 10.32
C THR A 118 -3.96 9.26 9.48
N LEU A 119 -4.99 9.83 10.10
CA LEU A 119 -5.86 10.84 9.52
C LEU A 119 -5.51 12.20 10.09
N ASN A 120 -5.27 13.16 9.22
CA ASN A 120 -4.99 14.56 9.53
C ASN A 120 -6.09 15.44 8.93
N ILE A 121 -6.60 16.40 9.70
CA ILE A 121 -7.59 17.37 9.25
C ILE A 121 -6.94 18.74 9.22
N TYR A 122 -7.00 19.39 8.07
CA TYR A 122 -6.51 20.75 7.86
C TYR A 122 -7.69 21.69 7.58
N ASN A 123 -7.61 22.92 8.07
CA ASN A 123 -8.57 23.96 7.67
C ASN A 123 -8.25 24.49 6.25
N SER A 124 -9.05 25.42 5.75
CA SER A 124 -8.87 26.03 4.43
C SER A 124 -7.56 26.81 4.24
N LEU A 125 -6.88 27.17 5.33
CA LEU A 125 -5.57 27.81 5.32
C LEU A 125 -4.41 26.80 5.34
N GLY A 126 -4.71 25.49 5.39
CA GLY A 126 -3.71 24.43 5.47
C GLY A 126 -3.15 24.19 6.87
N ILE A 127 -3.76 24.76 7.92
CA ILE A 127 -3.34 24.55 9.30
C ILE A 127 -3.93 23.22 9.80
N LEU A 128 -3.09 22.36 10.37
CA LEU A 128 -3.49 21.10 11.01
C LEU A 128 -4.33 21.39 12.26
N VAL A 129 -5.58 20.96 12.27
CA VAL A 129 -6.53 21.16 13.38
C VAL A 129 -6.85 19.90 14.15
N LYS A 130 -6.68 18.71 13.56
CA LYS A 130 -6.95 17.42 14.23
C LYS A 130 -6.13 16.29 13.63
N THR A 131 -5.69 15.35 14.47
CA THR A 131 -5.06 14.09 14.05
C THR A 131 -5.71 12.92 14.80
N GLN A 132 -5.96 11.82 14.09
CA GLN A 132 -6.52 10.60 14.67
C GLN A 132 -5.91 9.36 14.01
N ARG A 133 -5.69 8.31 14.80
CA ARG A 133 -5.37 6.97 14.27
C ARG A 133 -6.67 6.23 13.96
N ILE A 134 -6.74 5.61 12.79
CA ILE A 134 -7.95 4.94 12.29
C ILE A 134 -7.60 3.58 11.69
N SER A 135 -8.59 2.70 11.59
CA SER A 135 -8.51 1.39 10.94
C SER A 135 -9.84 1.04 10.28
N GLU A 136 -9.93 -0.11 9.60
CA GLU A 136 -11.21 -0.59 9.04
C GLU A 136 -12.31 -0.79 10.11
N LYS A 137 -11.93 -1.01 11.38
CA LYS A 137 -12.87 -1.21 12.50
C LYS A 137 -13.12 0.05 13.32
N ASP A 138 -12.24 1.03 13.22
CA ASP A 138 -12.29 2.29 13.97
C ASP A 138 -12.15 3.45 13.01
N ASN A 139 -13.29 3.90 12.50
CA ASN A 139 -13.38 4.78 11.34
C ASN A 139 -14.37 5.95 11.53
N GLN A 140 -14.70 6.26 12.79
CA GLN A 140 -15.53 7.40 13.15
C GLN A 140 -14.66 8.55 13.63
N ILE A 141 -14.98 9.74 13.12
CA ILE A 141 -14.28 10.98 13.45
C ILE A 141 -15.31 11.95 14.02
N ASP A 142 -15.07 12.40 15.26
CA ASP A 142 -15.82 13.49 15.87
C ASP A 142 -15.31 14.82 15.32
N VAL A 143 -16.21 15.60 14.73
CA VAL A 143 -15.98 16.94 14.16
C VAL A 143 -16.85 18.00 14.86
N SER A 144 -17.46 17.65 16.00
CA SER A 144 -18.31 18.55 16.78
C SER A 144 -17.55 19.73 17.40
N ASP A 145 -16.23 19.65 17.47
CA ASP A 145 -15.30 20.71 17.88
C ASP A 145 -14.93 21.67 16.73
N LEU A 146 -15.11 21.28 15.46
CA LEU A 146 -14.73 22.08 14.31
C LEU A 146 -15.79 23.14 13.93
N SER A 147 -15.39 24.38 13.64
CA SER A 147 -16.33 25.42 13.20
C SER A 147 -16.84 25.18 11.77
N ASN A 148 -17.98 25.79 11.41
CA ASN A 148 -18.53 25.73 10.05
C ASN A 148 -17.48 26.20 9.02
N GLY A 149 -17.30 25.45 7.94
CA GLY A 149 -16.26 25.75 6.95
C GLY A 149 -15.83 24.56 6.10
N ILE A 150 -14.78 24.79 5.31
CA ILE A 150 -14.16 23.78 4.45
C ILE A 150 -12.88 23.28 5.11
N TYR A 151 -12.73 21.96 5.12
CA TYR A 151 -11.58 21.25 5.64
C TYR A 151 -11.06 20.26 4.58
N PHE A 152 -9.79 19.89 4.73
CA PHE A 152 -9.16 18.85 3.94
C PHE A 152 -8.70 17.74 4.87
N ILE A 153 -9.14 16.53 4.58
CA ILE A 153 -8.71 15.32 5.27
C ILE A 153 -7.59 14.71 4.44
N ASP A 154 -6.45 14.49 5.08
CA ASP A 154 -5.31 13.77 4.53
C ASP A 154 -5.14 12.48 5.31
N ILE A 155 -5.21 11.36 4.61
CA ILE A 155 -5.05 10.03 5.18
C ILE A 155 -3.70 9.51 4.69
N CYS A 156 -2.79 9.25 5.63
CA CYS A 156 -1.40 8.88 5.34
C CYS A 156 -0.96 7.57 6.03
N SER A 157 -0.19 6.76 5.31
CA SER A 157 0.74 5.74 5.82
C SER A 157 1.99 5.74 4.94
N ASP A 158 2.96 4.89 5.26
CA ASP A 158 4.28 4.81 4.63
C ASP A 158 4.21 4.81 3.09
N ASN A 159 3.15 4.25 2.50
CA ASN A 159 3.01 4.07 1.04
C ASN A 159 1.71 4.66 0.44
N TYR A 160 0.93 5.47 1.17
CA TYR A 160 -0.27 6.09 0.59
C TYR A 160 -0.55 7.49 1.18
N ASN A 161 -1.11 8.35 0.35
CA ASN A 161 -1.65 9.66 0.71
C ASN A 161 -2.95 9.88 -0.07
N VAL A 162 -4.08 9.97 0.64
CA VAL A 162 -5.39 10.27 0.04
C VAL A 162 -5.93 11.55 0.67
N LYS A 163 -6.28 12.51 -0.19
CA LYS A 163 -6.86 13.79 0.23
C LYS A 163 -8.32 13.91 -0.17
N GLN A 164 -9.17 14.31 0.77
CA GLN A 164 -10.60 14.49 0.56
C GLN A 164 -11.09 15.80 1.16
N LYS A 165 -12.00 16.48 0.47
CA LYS A 165 -12.66 17.69 0.98
C LYS A 165 -13.77 17.30 1.95
N LEU A 166 -13.81 17.92 3.12
CA LEU A 166 -14.88 17.82 4.10
C LEU A 166 -15.52 19.20 4.29
N VAL A 167 -16.85 19.27 4.28
CA VAL A 167 -17.61 20.49 4.58
C VAL A 167 -18.28 20.30 5.93
N ILE A 168 -18.02 21.21 6.87
CA ILE A 168 -18.72 21.26 8.16
C ILE A 168 -19.82 22.31 8.08
N ASN A 169 -21.05 21.90 8.39
CA ASN A 169 -22.22 22.75 8.49
C ASN A 169 -23.10 22.30 9.66
N LYS A 170 -23.12 23.11 10.72
CA LYS A 170 -23.91 22.92 11.95
C LYS A 170 -25.08 23.88 11.99
#